data_AF-A0A0N5CGN9-F1
#
_entry.id   AF-A0A0N5CGN9-F1
#
_cell.length_a   1.000
_cell.length_b   1.000
_cell.length_c   1.000
_cell.angle_alpha   90.00
_cell.angle_beta   90.00
_cell.angle_gamma   90.00
#
_symmetry.space_group_name_H-M   'P 1'
#
loop_
_entity.id
_entity.type
_entity.pdbx_description
1 polymer ?
#
loop_
_entity_poly.entity_id
_entity_poly.type
_entity_poly.pdbx_seq_one_letter_code
_entity_poly.pdbx_strand_id
1 'polypeptide(L)'
;MPVHHVKVDSELTEILGKAKTTPVIVDFFAVWCGPCNMIAPTFESLSNKYLNVKFVKVDVDICKGSAVAHGVQAMPTFIMFLNGTKQEVLRGANAGALEQLIAKFSNATPSEESLVPGQSDLKQFINKKGLECLNEDDNHTFSDFIEGKCILKSDCDEQLIMNIPFNVPIKLHSIFIKGSGPRAPKTVKIFSNVPHTLDFDKALASEGVQTFDLDPKKLAEGEIVNLRYVKFQNVQNIQIFIENNQGEEEVTVIQDLKLFGTPVTAVDMNNFKRVAGKAGEAHG
;
A
#
# COMPACT_ATOMS: atom_id res chain seq x y z
N MET A 1 -18.58 17.29 -7.67
CA MET A 1 -19.52 16.89 -6.61
C MET A 1 -18.91 15.68 -5.91
N PRO A 2 -18.59 15.74 -4.61
CA PRO A 2 -17.75 14.73 -3.96
C PRO A 2 -18.48 13.41 -3.64
N VAL A 3 -19.82 13.38 -3.69
CA VAL A 3 -20.63 12.17 -3.44
C VAL A 3 -21.34 11.73 -4.73
N HIS A 4 -21.17 10.46 -5.09
CA HIS A 4 -21.81 9.86 -6.27
C HIS A 4 -23.09 9.11 -5.86
N HIS A 5 -24.22 9.42 -6.50
CA HIS A 5 -25.49 8.73 -6.25
C HIS A 5 -25.74 7.67 -7.32
N VAL A 6 -25.84 6.41 -6.88
CA VAL A 6 -26.13 5.27 -7.76
C VAL A 6 -27.61 5.29 -8.13
N LYS A 7 -27.87 5.18 -9.44
CA LYS A 7 -29.23 5.22 -10.02
C LYS A 7 -29.75 3.84 -10.39
N VAL A 8 -28.85 2.89 -10.65
CA VAL A 8 -29.18 1.52 -11.05
C VAL A 8 -28.17 0.52 -10.46
N ASP A 9 -28.59 -0.73 -10.25
CA ASP A 9 -27.76 -1.74 -9.57
C ASP A 9 -26.40 -1.98 -10.23
N SER A 10 -26.33 -2.02 -11.57
CA SER A 10 -25.09 -2.27 -12.30
C SER A 10 -24.02 -1.19 -12.08
N GLU A 11 -24.44 0.04 -11.79
CA GLU A 11 -23.54 1.18 -11.64
C GLU A 11 -22.66 1.05 -10.38
N LEU A 12 -23.17 0.45 -9.30
CA LEU A 12 -22.34 0.18 -8.12
C LEU A 12 -21.21 -0.79 -8.46
N THR A 13 -21.51 -1.87 -9.19
CA THR A 13 -20.51 -2.85 -9.63
C THR A 13 -19.46 -2.19 -10.53
N GLU A 14 -19.87 -1.34 -11.47
CA GLU A 14 -18.94 -0.59 -12.32
C GLU A 14 -18.05 0.35 -11.52
N ILE A 15 -18.60 1.07 -10.53
CA ILE A 15 -17.84 1.97 -9.67
C ILE A 15 -16.78 1.18 -8.91
N LEU A 16 -17.15 0.05 -8.32
CA LEU A 16 -16.22 -0.81 -7.57
C LEU A 16 -15.14 -1.41 -8.48
N GLY A 17 -15.49 -1.80 -9.71
CA GLY A 17 -14.54 -2.33 -10.69
C GLY A 17 -13.55 -1.27 -11.21
N LYS A 18 -14.02 -0.02 -11.40
CA LYS A 18 -13.19 1.11 -11.85
C LYS A 18 -12.36 1.73 -10.73
N ALA A 19 -12.73 1.54 -9.47
CA ALA A 19 -12.07 2.15 -8.32
C ALA A 19 -10.62 1.67 -8.13
N LYS A 20 -10.22 0.52 -8.69
CA LYS A 20 -8.88 -0.08 -8.52
C LYS A 20 -8.48 -0.03 -7.03
N THR A 21 -7.45 0.74 -6.70
CA THR A 21 -6.87 0.93 -5.37
C THR A 21 -7.49 2.05 -4.55
N THR A 22 -8.41 2.83 -5.13
CA THR A 22 -9.10 3.92 -4.42
C THR A 22 -10.12 3.31 -3.45
N PRO A 23 -10.06 3.61 -2.14
CA PRO A 23 -11.08 3.19 -1.19
C PRO A 23 -12.45 3.77 -1.60
N VAL A 24 -13.50 2.95 -1.53
CA VAL A 24 -14.87 3.37 -1.83
C VAL A 24 -15.72 3.15 -0.58
N ILE A 25 -16.24 4.24 -0.01
CA ILE A 25 -17.24 4.15 1.07
C ILE A 25 -18.63 4.29 0.47
N VAL A 26 -19.47 3.28 0.70
CA VAL A 26 -20.84 3.22 0.20
C VAL A 26 -21.81 3.36 1.35
N ASP A 27 -22.65 4.39 1.33
CA ASP A 27 -23.79 4.60 2.22
C ASP A 27 -25.06 3.99 1.61
N PHE A 28 -25.52 2.88 2.18
CA PHE A 28 -26.82 2.30 1.86
C PHE A 28 -27.89 2.94 2.74
N PHE A 29 -28.75 3.74 2.11
CA PHE A 29 -29.75 4.57 2.79
C PHE A 29 -31.15 4.38 2.19
N ALA A 30 -32.15 4.96 2.85
CA ALA A 30 -33.49 5.13 2.31
C ALA A 30 -33.99 6.55 2.59
N VAL A 31 -34.83 7.13 1.72
CA VAL A 31 -35.30 8.52 1.87
C VAL A 31 -36.13 8.72 3.15
N TRP A 32 -36.94 7.72 3.50
CA TRP A 32 -37.81 7.72 4.68
C TRP A 32 -37.08 7.39 5.99
N CYS A 33 -35.79 7.07 5.94
CA CYS A 33 -35.00 6.68 7.11
C CYS A 33 -34.50 7.92 7.87
N GLY A 34 -35.09 8.17 9.04
CA GLY A 34 -34.69 9.28 9.94
C GLY A 34 -33.20 9.31 10.27
N PRO A 35 -32.58 8.21 10.74
CA PRO A 35 -31.14 8.15 11.00
C PRO A 35 -30.27 8.44 9.77
N CYS A 36 -30.72 8.06 8.57
CA CYS A 36 -30.02 8.33 7.32
C CYS A 36 -29.99 9.84 7.03
N ASN A 37 -31.11 10.52 7.24
CA ASN A 37 -31.19 11.98 7.08
C ASN A 37 -30.33 12.72 8.10
N MET A 38 -30.19 12.20 9.33
CA MET A 38 -29.33 12.79 10.35
C MET A 38 -27.84 12.73 10.00
N ILE A 39 -27.37 11.61 9.41
CA ILE A 39 -25.94 11.42 9.12
C ILE A 39 -25.51 11.90 7.72
N ALA A 40 -26.45 12.16 6.81
CA ALA A 40 -26.16 12.60 5.46
C ALA A 40 -25.26 13.87 5.40
N PRO A 41 -25.48 14.93 6.20
CA PRO A 41 -24.60 16.11 6.20
C PRO A 41 -23.17 15.78 6.66
N THR A 42 -23.02 14.85 7.60
CA THR A 42 -21.70 14.36 8.03
C THR A 42 -21.01 13.61 6.90
N PHE A 43 -21.72 12.71 6.20
CA PHE A 43 -21.16 11.97 5.06
C PHE A 43 -20.70 12.91 3.93
N GLU A 44 -21.49 13.95 3.63
CA GLU A 44 -21.11 14.99 2.68
C GLU A 44 -19.90 15.81 3.14
N SER A 45 -19.85 16.22 4.40
CA SER A 45 -18.70 16.93 4.98
C SER A 45 -17.42 16.09 4.88
N LEU A 46 -17.50 14.80 5.23
CA LEU A 46 -16.38 13.87 5.14
C LEU A 46 -15.92 13.66 3.69
N SER A 47 -16.84 13.68 2.71
CA SER A 47 -16.48 13.60 1.29
C SER A 47 -15.67 14.80 0.78
N ASN A 48 -15.86 15.97 1.38
CA ASN A 48 -15.05 17.15 1.10
C ASN A 48 -13.68 17.09 1.80
N LYS A 49 -13.59 16.41 2.95
CA LYS A 49 -12.37 16.26 3.74
C LYS A 49 -11.43 15.18 3.19
N TYR A 50 -11.97 14.05 2.76
CA TYR A 50 -11.21 12.87 2.33
C TYR A 50 -11.28 12.68 0.82
N LEU A 51 -10.58 13.55 0.07
CA LEU A 51 -10.63 13.58 -1.40
C LEU A 51 -10.05 12.32 -2.07
N ASN A 52 -9.27 11.54 -1.34
CA ASN A 52 -8.68 10.28 -1.77
C ASN A 52 -9.57 9.05 -1.52
N VAL A 53 -10.78 9.25 -0.99
CA VAL A 53 -11.80 8.22 -0.81
C VAL A 53 -12.98 8.57 -1.71
N LYS A 54 -13.51 7.57 -2.42
CA LYS A 54 -14.71 7.77 -3.25
C LYS A 54 -15.96 7.55 -2.39
N PHE A 55 -16.81 8.57 -2.31
CA PHE A 55 -18.06 8.51 -1.56
C PHE A 55 -19.22 8.18 -2.48
N VAL A 56 -19.99 7.17 -2.12
CA VAL A 56 -21.10 6.64 -2.93
C VAL A 56 -22.34 6.49 -2.07
N LYS A 57 -23.50 6.90 -2.57
CA LYS A 57 -24.80 6.67 -1.95
C LYS A 57 -25.64 5.74 -2.79
N VAL A 58 -26.23 4.74 -2.14
CA VAL A 58 -27.11 3.73 -2.75
C VAL A 58 -28.44 3.77 -2.02
N ASP A 59 -29.48 4.17 -2.73
CA ASP A 59 -30.85 4.09 -2.21
C ASP A 59 -31.32 2.63 -2.32
N VAL A 60 -31.64 2.01 -1.19
CA VAL A 60 -32.05 0.60 -1.13
C VAL A 60 -33.41 0.35 -1.79
N ASP A 61 -34.26 1.36 -1.92
CA ASP A 61 -35.55 1.24 -2.61
C ASP A 61 -35.38 1.27 -4.13
N ILE A 62 -34.33 1.92 -4.63
CA ILE A 62 -34.00 2.02 -6.06
C ILE A 62 -33.11 0.84 -6.48
N CYS A 63 -32.05 0.56 -5.72
CA CYS A 63 -31.01 -0.42 -6.03
C CYS A 63 -31.11 -1.64 -5.08
N LYS A 64 -32.26 -2.32 -5.14
CA LYS A 64 -32.57 -3.47 -4.27
C LYS A 64 -31.59 -4.61 -4.45
N GLY A 65 -31.15 -4.87 -5.69
CA GLY A 65 -30.22 -5.95 -6.01
C GLY A 65 -28.88 -5.75 -5.31
N SER A 66 -28.36 -4.52 -5.33
CA SER A 66 -27.13 -4.10 -4.69
C SER A 66 -27.21 -4.23 -3.17
N ALA A 67 -28.31 -3.77 -2.57
CA ALA A 67 -28.53 -3.90 -1.13
C ALA A 67 -28.52 -5.37 -0.68
N VAL A 68 -29.24 -6.24 -1.41
CA VAL A 68 -29.28 -7.69 -1.13
C VAL A 68 -27.92 -8.34 -1.34
N ALA A 69 -27.25 -8.07 -2.46
CA ALA A 69 -25.96 -8.67 -2.81
C ALA A 69 -24.87 -8.33 -1.78
N HIS A 70 -24.94 -7.16 -1.16
CA HIS A 70 -23.98 -6.74 -0.12
C HIS A 70 -24.44 -7.03 1.31
N GLY A 71 -25.59 -7.69 1.49
CA GLY A 71 -26.10 -8.14 2.79
C GLY A 71 -26.58 -7.01 3.70
N VAL A 72 -27.14 -5.95 3.12
CA VAL A 72 -27.71 -4.81 3.85
C VAL A 72 -29.05 -5.24 4.48
N GLN A 73 -29.14 -5.10 5.81
CA GLN A 73 -30.30 -5.51 6.60
C GLN A 73 -30.93 -4.35 7.39
N ALA A 74 -30.25 -3.22 7.47
CA ALA A 74 -30.69 -2.03 8.19
C ALA A 74 -30.06 -0.79 7.56
N MET A 75 -30.70 0.37 7.71
CA MET A 75 -30.21 1.63 7.19
C MET A 75 -30.02 2.65 8.33
N PRO A 76 -28.98 3.51 8.26
CA PRO A 76 -27.91 3.46 7.27
C PRO A 76 -26.96 2.28 7.52
N THR A 77 -26.44 1.69 6.44
CA THR A 77 -25.28 0.78 6.52
C THR A 77 -24.20 1.32 5.62
N PHE A 78 -23.03 1.57 6.19
CA PHE A 78 -21.85 1.99 5.47
C PHE A 78 -20.96 0.78 5.21
N ILE A 79 -20.49 0.62 3.99
CA ILE A 79 -19.59 -0.47 3.62
C ILE A 79 -18.35 0.13 2.97
N MET A 80 -17.19 -0.19 3.53
CA MET A 80 -15.89 0.16 2.95
C MET A 80 -15.45 -0.92 1.97
N PHE A 81 -15.09 -0.52 0.77
CA PHE A 81 -14.49 -1.37 -0.24
C PHE A 81 -13.08 -0.90 -0.56
N LEU A 82 -12.19 -1.86 -0.79
CA LEU A 82 -10.84 -1.63 -1.30
C LEU A 82 -10.51 -2.74 -2.29
N ASN A 83 -9.95 -2.40 -3.46
CA ASN A 83 -9.68 -3.36 -4.53
C ASN A 83 -10.92 -4.17 -4.94
N GLY A 84 -12.08 -3.51 -4.99
CA GLY A 84 -13.38 -4.14 -5.30
C GLY A 84 -13.89 -5.12 -4.23
N THR A 85 -13.16 -5.29 -3.12
CA THR A 85 -13.48 -6.26 -2.05
C THR A 85 -14.01 -5.55 -0.82
N LYS A 86 -15.08 -6.10 -0.22
CA LYS A 86 -15.65 -5.60 1.04
C LYS A 86 -14.65 -5.77 2.18
N GLN A 87 -14.32 -4.68 2.86
CA GLN A 87 -13.39 -4.65 3.99
C GLN A 87 -14.14 -4.64 5.31
N GLU A 88 -14.88 -3.57 5.57
CA GLU A 88 -15.55 -3.34 6.85
C GLU A 88 -16.97 -2.81 6.63
N VAL A 89 -17.84 -3.12 7.60
CA VAL A 89 -19.25 -2.73 7.59
C VAL A 89 -19.55 -2.00 8.88
N LEU A 90 -20.07 -0.79 8.78
CA LEU A 90 -20.56 0.00 9.89
C LEU A 90 -22.07 0.14 9.75
N ARG A 91 -22.82 -0.30 10.77
CA ARG A 91 -24.29 -0.20 10.80
C ARG A 91 -24.71 0.93 11.73
N GLY A 92 -25.71 1.70 11.31
CA GLY A 92 -26.31 2.78 12.09
C GLY A 92 -25.62 4.13 11.92
N ALA A 93 -26.31 5.18 12.35
CA ALA A 93 -25.88 6.57 12.22
C ALA A 93 -24.90 6.95 13.34
N ASN A 94 -23.61 6.59 13.20
CA ASN A 94 -22.56 6.99 14.13
C ASN A 94 -21.45 7.77 13.39
N ALA A 95 -21.46 9.10 13.55
CA ALA A 95 -20.53 10.01 12.89
C ALA A 95 -19.05 9.74 13.23
N GLY A 96 -18.74 9.53 14.52
CA GLY A 96 -17.37 9.29 14.97
C GLY A 96 -16.80 7.97 14.46
N ALA A 97 -17.59 6.90 14.52
CA ALA A 97 -17.19 5.60 13.98
C ALA A 97 -17.04 5.64 12.45
N LEU A 98 -17.91 6.38 11.76
CA LEU A 98 -17.83 6.56 10.30
C LEU A 98 -16.54 7.29 9.89
N GLU A 99 -16.20 8.38 10.58
CA GLU A 99 -14.95 9.10 10.31
C GLU A 99 -13.72 8.25 10.63
N GLN A 100 -13.72 7.49 11.73
CA GLN A 100 -12.63 6.56 12.05
C GLN A 100 -12.45 5.48 10.98
N LEU A 101 -13.55 4.90 10.50
CA LEU A 101 -13.53 3.95 9.40
C LEU A 101 -12.94 4.60 8.14
N ILE A 102 -13.40 5.78 7.75
CA ILE A 102 -12.88 6.48 6.56
C ILE A 102 -11.40 6.82 6.74
N ALA A 103 -11.00 7.37 7.88
CA ALA A 103 -9.61 7.75 8.18
C ALA A 103 -8.65 6.54 8.14
N LYS A 104 -9.12 5.38 8.63
CA LYS A 104 -8.35 4.12 8.58
C LYS A 104 -7.99 3.73 7.15
N PHE A 105 -8.92 3.90 6.21
CA PHE A 105 -8.72 3.51 4.81
C PHE A 105 -8.25 4.66 3.92
N SER A 106 -8.45 5.93 4.29
CA SER A 106 -7.86 7.07 3.60
C SER A 106 -6.33 7.01 3.72
N ASN A 107 -5.80 6.58 4.87
CA ASN A 107 -4.38 6.36 5.06
C ASN A 107 -3.88 5.06 4.39
N ALA A 108 -4.79 4.21 3.93
CA ALA A 108 -4.51 2.98 3.18
C ALA A 108 -4.57 3.18 1.65
N THR A 109 -4.62 4.44 1.18
CA THR A 109 -4.37 4.71 -0.25
C THR A 109 -2.92 4.35 -0.52
N PRO A 110 -2.60 3.40 -1.43
CA PRO A 110 -1.29 3.42 -2.05
C PRO A 110 -1.24 4.77 -2.77
N SER A 111 -0.35 5.64 -2.30
CA SER A 111 0.11 6.75 -3.11
C SER A 111 0.46 6.20 -4.50
N GLU A 112 -0.18 6.76 -5.52
CA GLU A 112 0.06 6.54 -6.94
C GLU A 112 -0.49 5.21 -7.48
N GLU A 113 -0.94 5.22 -8.74
CA GLU A 113 -0.98 3.98 -9.53
C GLU A 113 0.37 3.31 -9.31
N SER A 114 0.36 2.08 -8.76
CA SER A 114 1.61 1.36 -8.51
C SER A 114 2.46 1.44 -9.76
N LEU A 115 3.65 2.01 -9.61
CA LEU A 115 4.61 2.20 -10.72
C LEU A 115 4.97 0.86 -11.38
N VAL A 116 4.65 -0.25 -10.70
CA VAL A 116 4.93 -1.61 -11.14
C VAL A 116 3.61 -2.39 -11.30
N PRO A 117 3.22 -2.75 -12.54
CA PRO A 117 2.01 -3.52 -12.80
C PRO A 117 1.92 -4.80 -11.98
N GLY A 118 0.79 -5.02 -11.31
CA GLY A 118 0.54 -6.23 -10.51
C GLY A 118 1.23 -6.26 -9.15
N GLN A 119 1.98 -5.22 -8.78
CA GLN A 119 2.58 -5.06 -7.44
C GLN A 119 1.93 -3.89 -6.71
N SER A 120 2.07 -3.87 -5.38
CA SER A 120 1.61 -2.76 -4.54
C SER A 120 2.78 -2.15 -3.76
N ASP A 121 2.68 -0.87 -3.42
CA ASP A 121 3.60 -0.25 -2.47
C ASP A 121 3.47 -0.94 -1.10
N LEU A 122 4.60 -1.40 -0.56
CA LEU A 122 4.69 -2.14 0.68
C LEU A 122 4.78 -1.25 1.93
N LYS A 123 4.75 0.08 1.79
CA LYS A 123 4.85 1.05 2.90
C LYS A 123 3.90 0.73 4.06
N GLN A 124 2.70 0.26 3.78
CA GLN A 124 1.71 -0.12 4.81
C GLN A 124 2.10 -1.35 5.64
N PHE A 125 2.96 -2.23 5.12
CA PHE A 125 3.40 -3.44 5.79
C PHE A 125 4.69 -3.23 6.60
N ILE A 126 5.35 -2.07 6.50
CA ILE A 126 6.57 -1.76 7.23
C ILE A 126 6.29 -1.67 8.75
N ASN A 127 7.11 -2.35 9.55
CA ASN A 127 7.12 -2.22 11.00
C ASN A 127 7.94 -0.99 11.41
N LYS A 128 7.28 0.14 11.56
CA LYS A 128 7.91 1.42 11.91
C LYS A 128 8.73 1.39 13.21
N LYS A 129 8.35 0.56 14.18
CA LYS A 129 9.06 0.50 15.48
C LYS A 129 10.41 -0.20 15.39
N GLY A 130 10.64 -0.99 14.34
CA GLY A 130 11.90 -1.71 14.13
C GLY A 130 12.76 -1.12 13.03
N LEU A 131 12.40 0.06 12.49
CA LEU A 131 13.26 0.76 11.54
C LEU A 131 14.56 1.14 12.24
N GLU A 132 15.68 0.91 11.55
CA GLU A 132 17.00 1.27 12.02
C GLU A 132 17.81 1.73 10.81
N CYS A 133 18.53 2.83 10.95
CA CYS A 133 19.45 3.32 9.94
C CYS A 133 20.79 3.61 10.58
N LEU A 134 21.87 3.07 10.01
CA LEU A 134 23.23 3.41 10.40
C LEU A 134 23.74 4.56 9.54
N ASN A 135 24.43 5.50 10.17
CA ASN A 135 24.99 6.72 9.58
C ASN A 135 23.93 7.68 9.00
N GLU A 136 22.73 7.74 9.58
CA GLU A 136 21.75 8.78 9.23
C GLU A 136 22.13 10.15 9.84
N ASP A 137 21.85 11.22 9.11
CA ASP A 137 21.98 12.59 9.59
C ASP A 137 20.88 12.92 10.62
N ASP A 138 21.26 13.57 11.73
CA ASP A 138 20.38 13.89 12.87
C ASP A 138 19.12 14.69 12.47
N ASN A 139 19.18 15.47 11.40
CA ASN A 139 18.04 16.27 10.91
C ASN A 139 17.21 15.56 9.84
N HIS A 140 17.68 14.41 9.36
CA HIS A 140 17.13 13.66 8.23
C HIS A 140 16.93 12.19 8.60
N THR A 141 16.18 11.96 9.68
CA THR A 141 15.97 10.61 10.21
C THR A 141 15.26 9.70 9.21
N PHE A 142 15.64 8.43 9.21
CA PHE A 142 15.10 7.39 8.35
C PHE A 142 13.61 7.13 8.59
N SER A 143 13.17 7.28 9.85
CA SER A 143 11.74 7.20 10.20
C SER A 143 10.92 8.27 9.47
N ASP A 144 11.37 9.52 9.48
CA ASP A 144 10.68 10.61 8.79
C ASP A 144 10.80 10.50 7.26
N PHE A 145 11.92 9.98 6.76
CA PHE A 145 12.13 9.69 5.34
C PHE A 145 11.13 8.65 4.83
N ILE A 146 10.94 7.52 5.52
CA ILE A 146 9.95 6.50 5.15
C ILE A 146 8.52 7.07 5.16
N GLU A 147 8.24 8.05 6.03
CA GLU A 147 6.96 8.75 6.05
C GLU A 147 6.80 9.76 4.89
N GLY A 148 7.88 10.12 4.21
CA GLY A 148 7.91 11.08 3.10
C GLY A 148 7.99 12.53 3.56
N LYS A 149 8.51 12.78 4.77
CA LYS A 149 8.62 14.12 5.36
C LYS A 149 9.94 14.82 5.05
N CYS A 150 10.99 14.05 4.76
CA CYS A 150 12.31 14.55 4.46
C CYS A 150 13.00 13.66 3.41
N ILE A 151 14.18 14.09 2.98
CA ILE A 151 15.16 13.25 2.27
C ILE A 151 15.96 12.45 3.30
N LEU A 152 16.60 11.36 2.88
CA LEU A 152 17.60 10.67 3.70
C LEU A 152 18.99 11.13 3.29
N LYS A 153 19.83 11.42 4.28
CA LYS A 153 21.20 11.86 4.08
C LYS A 153 22.12 11.13 5.05
N SER A 154 23.32 10.80 4.60
CA SER A 154 24.37 10.28 5.47
C SER A 154 25.11 11.38 6.23
N ASP A 155 25.60 11.05 7.43
CA ASP A 155 26.23 12.04 8.32
C ASP A 155 27.75 12.14 8.15
N CYS A 156 28.47 11.04 8.36
CA CYS A 156 29.93 11.03 8.47
C CYS A 156 30.63 10.73 7.14
N ASP A 157 30.15 9.71 6.43
CA ASP A 157 30.68 9.23 5.15
C ASP A 157 29.54 8.85 4.18
N GLU A 158 29.86 8.35 2.99
CA GLU A 158 28.90 8.04 1.94
C GLU A 158 28.06 6.76 2.18
N GLN A 159 28.40 5.97 3.20
CA GLN A 159 27.80 4.67 3.44
C GLN A 159 26.53 4.78 4.27
N LEU A 160 25.49 4.02 3.90
CA LEU A 160 24.23 3.95 4.66
C LEU A 160 23.76 2.52 4.76
N ILE A 161 23.27 2.11 5.93
CA ILE A 161 22.56 0.83 6.08
C ILE A 161 21.17 1.11 6.60
N MET A 162 20.15 0.77 5.81
CA MET A 162 18.74 0.91 6.16
C MET A 162 18.13 -0.46 6.42
N ASN A 163 17.72 -0.74 7.66
CA ASN A 163 16.98 -1.95 8.02
C ASN A 163 15.47 -1.67 8.06
N ILE A 164 14.72 -2.41 7.25
CA ILE A 164 13.28 -2.27 7.07
C ILE A 164 12.60 -3.61 7.40
N PRO A 165 12.11 -3.78 8.64
CA PRO A 165 11.29 -4.94 8.99
C PRO A 165 9.85 -4.77 8.53
N PHE A 166 9.15 -5.89 8.31
CA PHE A 166 7.74 -5.93 7.93
C PHE A 166 6.89 -6.59 9.02
N ASN A 167 5.65 -6.12 9.19
CA ASN A 167 4.66 -6.66 10.13
C ASN A 167 4.14 -8.05 9.71
N VAL A 168 4.20 -8.33 8.42
CA VAL A 168 3.86 -9.62 7.81
C VAL A 168 4.94 -9.99 6.80
N PRO A 169 5.21 -11.28 6.55
CA PRO A 169 6.13 -11.63 5.49
C PRO A 169 5.62 -11.16 4.13
N ILE A 170 6.53 -10.65 3.29
CA ILE A 170 6.20 -10.12 1.96
C ILE A 170 6.95 -10.88 0.86
N LYS A 171 6.44 -10.78 -0.36
CA LYS A 171 7.13 -11.10 -1.60
C LYS A 171 7.63 -9.79 -2.20
N LEU A 172 8.94 -9.57 -2.18
CA LEU A 172 9.52 -8.34 -2.73
C LEU A 172 9.82 -8.52 -4.20
N HIS A 173 9.24 -7.65 -5.03
CA HIS A 173 9.41 -7.71 -6.48
C HIS A 173 10.47 -6.71 -6.96
N SER A 174 10.39 -5.47 -6.49
CA SER A 174 11.23 -4.39 -6.98
C SER A 174 11.39 -3.29 -5.95
N ILE A 175 12.45 -2.52 -6.09
CA ILE A 175 12.76 -1.34 -5.29
C ILE A 175 12.76 -0.15 -6.22
N PHE A 176 12.18 0.96 -5.78
CA PHE A 176 12.29 2.26 -6.43
C PHE A 176 13.19 3.14 -5.59
N ILE A 177 14.18 3.75 -6.21
CA ILE A 177 15.08 4.71 -5.57
C ILE A 177 15.11 5.96 -6.43
N LYS A 178 15.03 7.12 -5.78
CA LYS A 178 15.22 8.42 -6.43
C LYS A 178 16.35 9.19 -5.76
N GLY A 179 17.21 9.79 -6.57
CA GLY A 179 18.32 10.62 -6.13
C GLY A 179 18.88 11.41 -7.31
N SER A 180 19.55 12.52 -7.04
CA SER A 180 20.06 13.38 -8.11
C SER A 180 21.43 13.94 -7.78
N GLY A 181 22.25 14.14 -8.82
CA GLY A 181 23.58 14.74 -8.69
C GLY A 181 24.64 13.75 -8.18
N PRO A 182 25.85 14.25 -7.87
CA PRO A 182 26.99 13.40 -7.52
C PRO A 182 26.80 12.64 -6.19
N ARG A 183 25.99 13.18 -5.28
CA ARG A 183 25.67 12.55 -3.99
C ARG A 183 24.59 11.47 -4.07
N ALA A 184 24.03 11.20 -5.24
CA ALA A 184 23.04 10.14 -5.37
C ALA A 184 23.69 8.76 -5.18
N PRO A 185 23.00 7.74 -4.65
CA PRO A 185 23.56 6.41 -4.45
C PRO A 185 23.97 5.77 -5.79
N LYS A 186 25.03 4.97 -5.78
CA LYS A 186 25.51 4.22 -6.95
C LYS A 186 25.44 2.72 -6.70
N THR A 187 26.34 2.16 -5.89
CA THR A 187 26.36 0.72 -5.62
C THR A 187 25.47 0.38 -4.42
N VAL A 188 24.52 -0.54 -4.62
CA VAL A 188 23.56 -0.97 -3.60
C VAL A 188 23.63 -2.48 -3.41
N LYS A 189 23.78 -2.92 -2.16
CA LYS A 189 23.66 -4.34 -1.76
C LYS A 189 22.39 -4.56 -0.96
N ILE A 190 21.67 -5.62 -1.29
CA ILE A 190 20.42 -6.02 -0.64
C ILE A 190 20.65 -7.29 0.17
N PHE A 191 20.32 -7.24 1.44
CA PHE A 191 20.25 -8.39 2.32
C PHE A 191 18.81 -8.61 2.76
N SER A 192 18.41 -9.86 3.01
CA SER A 192 17.06 -10.18 3.47
C SER A 192 17.09 -11.18 4.60
N ASN A 193 16.17 -11.04 5.55
CA ASN A 193 16.02 -11.94 6.70
C ASN A 193 17.28 -12.04 7.56
N VAL A 194 18.00 -10.93 7.70
CA VAL A 194 19.16 -10.84 8.60
C VAL A 194 18.63 -10.46 10.00
N PRO A 195 18.99 -11.17 11.08
CA PRO A 195 18.38 -10.98 12.39
C PRO A 195 18.75 -9.65 13.08
N HIS A 196 19.92 -9.10 12.76
CA HIS A 196 20.42 -7.84 13.31
C HIS A 196 20.93 -6.96 12.18
N THR A 197 20.85 -5.64 12.35
CA THR A 197 21.42 -4.69 11.39
C THR A 197 22.91 -4.95 11.24
N LEU A 198 23.36 -5.14 9.99
CA LEU A 198 24.76 -5.34 9.67
C LEU A 198 25.54 -4.08 10.03
N ASP A 199 26.78 -4.26 10.46
CA ASP A 199 27.77 -3.20 10.45
C ASP A 199 28.39 -3.06 9.05
N PHE A 200 29.08 -1.95 8.82
CA PHE A 200 29.67 -1.62 7.51
C PHE A 200 30.72 -2.65 7.06
N ASP A 201 31.56 -3.13 7.98
CA ASP A 201 32.59 -4.14 7.68
C ASP A 201 31.96 -5.45 7.17
N LYS A 202 30.91 -5.95 7.83
CA LYS A 202 30.21 -7.16 7.38
C LYS A 202 29.45 -6.92 6.09
N ALA A 203 28.83 -5.76 5.92
CA ALA A 203 28.10 -5.42 4.70
C ALA A 203 29.02 -5.34 3.47
N LEU A 204 30.25 -4.86 3.65
CA LEU A 204 31.28 -4.85 2.61
C LEU A 204 31.79 -6.25 2.29
N ALA A 205 32.12 -7.05 3.32
CA ALA A 205 32.71 -8.38 3.16
C ALA A 205 31.72 -9.46 2.68
N SER A 206 30.43 -9.28 2.92
CA SER A 206 29.41 -10.28 2.60
C SER A 206 28.82 -10.07 1.20
N GLU A 207 28.54 -11.18 0.52
CA GLU A 207 27.70 -11.13 -0.68
C GLU A 207 26.24 -10.90 -0.28
N GLY A 208 25.67 -9.78 -0.74
CA GLY A 208 24.23 -9.54 -0.65
C GLY A 208 23.43 -10.58 -1.43
N VAL A 209 22.16 -10.73 -1.09
CA VAL A 209 21.20 -11.54 -1.87
C VAL A 209 21.11 -11.03 -3.31
N GLN A 210 21.25 -9.71 -3.48
CA GLN A 210 21.42 -9.07 -4.77
C GLN A 210 22.22 -7.78 -4.61
N THR A 211 23.13 -7.53 -5.55
CA THR A 211 23.89 -6.28 -5.69
C THR A 211 23.63 -5.68 -7.06
N PHE A 212 23.52 -4.37 -7.15
CA PHE A 212 23.34 -3.64 -8.41
C PHE A 212 23.88 -2.22 -8.32
N ASP A 213 24.21 -1.66 -9.47
CA ASP A 213 24.54 -0.24 -9.62
C ASP A 213 23.33 0.51 -10.19
N LEU A 214 23.10 1.71 -9.68
CA LEU A 214 22.06 2.62 -10.14
C LEU A 214 22.56 3.49 -11.30
N ASP A 215 21.70 3.69 -12.30
CA ASP A 215 21.99 4.56 -13.44
C ASP A 215 21.68 6.01 -13.07
N PRO A 216 22.65 6.95 -13.12
CA PRO A 216 22.44 8.32 -12.68
C PRO A 216 21.34 9.06 -13.46
N LYS A 217 21.07 8.69 -14.72
CA LYS A 217 20.01 9.32 -15.52
C LYS A 217 18.63 8.82 -15.08
N LYS A 218 18.49 7.53 -14.85
CA LYS A 218 17.21 6.94 -14.39
C LYS A 218 16.93 7.31 -12.94
N LEU A 219 17.96 7.36 -12.11
CA LEU A 219 17.86 7.66 -10.69
C LEU A 219 17.28 9.07 -10.44
N ALA A 220 17.60 10.04 -11.31
CA ALA A 220 17.05 11.40 -11.24
C ALA A 220 15.52 11.45 -11.46
N GLU A 221 15.01 10.56 -12.32
CA GLU A 221 13.57 10.42 -12.58
C GLU A 221 12.88 9.45 -11.60
N GLY A 222 13.67 8.60 -10.93
CA GLY A 222 13.23 7.52 -10.06
C GLY A 222 13.39 6.16 -10.73
N GLU A 223 14.43 5.43 -10.36
CA GLU A 223 14.77 4.15 -10.98
C GLU A 223 14.07 2.99 -10.28
N ILE A 224 13.37 2.16 -11.06
CA ILE A 224 12.79 0.90 -10.58
C ILE A 224 13.77 -0.23 -10.90
N VAL A 225 14.32 -0.83 -9.84
CA VAL A 225 15.20 -2.00 -9.94
C VAL A 225 14.40 -3.26 -9.65
N ASN A 226 14.31 -4.13 -10.65
CA ASN A 226 13.72 -5.46 -10.48
C ASN A 226 14.65 -6.33 -9.65
N LEU A 227 14.11 -6.88 -8.56
CA LEU A 227 14.83 -7.86 -7.78
C LEU A 227 14.66 -9.25 -8.37
N ARG A 228 15.57 -10.17 -8.01
CA ARG A 228 15.45 -11.60 -8.30
C ARG A 228 14.32 -12.17 -7.45
N TYR A 229 13.08 -11.92 -7.86
CA TYR A 229 11.84 -12.23 -7.13
C TYR A 229 11.84 -13.63 -6.49
N VAL A 230 12.40 -14.64 -7.17
CA VAL A 230 12.58 -16.01 -6.66
C VAL A 230 13.34 -16.12 -5.34
N LYS A 231 14.25 -15.18 -5.04
CA LYS A 231 15.01 -15.08 -3.78
C LYS A 231 14.26 -14.32 -2.69
N PHE A 232 13.24 -13.54 -3.06
CA PHE A 232 12.51 -12.64 -2.17
C PHE A 232 11.03 -13.06 -2.03
N GLN A 233 10.76 -14.36 -1.90
CA GLN A 233 9.39 -14.89 -1.76
C GLN A 233 8.84 -14.86 -0.32
N ASN A 234 9.70 -14.69 0.67
CA ASN A 234 9.32 -14.70 2.08
C ASN A 234 10.29 -13.82 2.88
N VAL A 235 10.07 -12.51 2.79
CA VAL A 235 10.93 -11.48 3.38
C VAL A 235 10.25 -10.94 4.64
N GLN A 236 10.91 -11.07 5.78
CA GLN A 236 10.50 -10.52 7.06
C GLN A 236 11.20 -9.19 7.36
N ASN A 237 12.45 -9.03 6.89
CA ASN A 237 13.16 -7.77 6.87
C ASN A 237 14.05 -7.68 5.63
N ILE A 238 14.35 -6.46 5.23
CA ILE A 238 15.33 -6.14 4.21
C ILE A 238 16.34 -5.15 4.78
N GLN A 239 17.62 -5.35 4.51
CA GLN A 239 18.66 -4.37 4.77
C GLN A 239 19.23 -3.89 3.44
N ILE A 240 19.19 -2.58 3.23
CA ILE A 240 19.70 -1.91 2.02
C ILE A 240 20.98 -1.21 2.42
N PHE A 241 22.10 -1.71 1.93
CA PHE A 241 23.42 -1.11 2.11
C PHE A 241 23.77 -0.30 0.87
N ILE A 242 24.02 0.99 1.08
CA ILE A 242 24.58 1.89 0.07
C ILE A 242 26.09 1.94 0.30
N GLU A 243 26.84 1.45 -0.68
CA GLU A 243 28.30 1.32 -0.56
C GLU A 243 29.03 2.60 -0.99
N ASN A 244 28.50 3.30 -1.99
CA ASN A 244 29.07 4.54 -2.51
C ASN A 244 28.02 5.38 -3.27
N ASN A 245 28.41 6.59 -3.68
CA ASN A 245 27.61 7.49 -4.49
C ASN A 245 28.19 7.70 -5.90
N GLN A 246 27.44 8.40 -6.74
CA GLN A 246 27.74 8.59 -8.16
C GLN A 246 28.99 9.43 -8.42
N GLY A 247 29.37 10.31 -7.50
CA GLY A 247 30.42 11.31 -7.67
C GLY A 247 31.60 11.22 -6.72
N GLU A 248 31.72 10.13 -5.95
CA GLU A 248 32.76 9.98 -4.90
C GLU A 248 32.74 11.13 -3.88
N GLU A 249 31.54 11.62 -3.57
CA GLU A 249 31.31 12.65 -2.57
C GLU A 249 31.37 12.07 -1.16
N GLU A 250 31.66 12.90 -0.16
CA GLU A 250 31.74 12.46 1.25
C GLU A 250 30.41 11.98 1.81
N VAL A 251 29.27 12.37 1.23
CA VAL A 251 27.94 11.99 1.76
C VAL A 251 26.99 11.58 0.64
N THR A 252 26.10 10.67 0.97
CA THR A 252 25.05 10.17 0.08
C THR A 252 23.70 10.76 0.46
N VAL A 253 22.90 11.08 -0.56
CA VAL A 253 21.55 11.64 -0.42
C VAL A 253 20.56 10.83 -1.25
N ILE A 254 19.49 10.37 -0.61
CA ILE A 254 18.36 9.66 -1.21
C ILE A 254 17.11 10.52 -1.06
N GLN A 255 16.41 10.75 -2.16
CA GLN A 255 15.21 11.60 -2.20
C GLN A 255 13.92 10.82 -1.96
N ASP A 256 13.84 9.59 -2.46
CA ASP A 256 12.66 8.74 -2.29
C ASP A 256 13.07 7.26 -2.37
N LEU A 257 12.38 6.43 -1.61
CA LEU A 257 12.57 4.98 -1.55
C LEU A 257 11.20 4.32 -1.40
N LYS A 258 10.82 3.47 -2.36
CA LYS A 258 9.59 2.69 -2.30
C LYS A 258 9.90 1.22 -2.55
N LEU A 259 9.17 0.35 -1.86
CA LEU A 259 9.30 -1.11 -1.99
C LEU A 259 8.02 -1.64 -2.61
N PHE A 260 8.14 -2.40 -3.70
CA PHE A 260 6.99 -2.93 -4.42
C PHE A 260 6.93 -4.44 -4.32
N GLY A 261 5.73 -4.95 -4.01
CA GLY A 261 5.52 -6.38 -3.84
C GLY A 261 4.09 -6.71 -3.42
N THR A 262 3.94 -7.89 -2.83
CA THR A 262 2.68 -8.37 -2.26
C THR A 262 2.90 -9.03 -0.91
N PRO A 263 1.96 -8.95 0.05
CA PRO A 263 2.04 -9.74 1.26
C PRO A 263 1.98 -11.24 0.94
N VAL A 264 2.68 -12.06 1.71
CA VAL A 264 2.49 -13.51 1.69
C VAL A 264 1.14 -13.78 2.36
N THR A 265 0.08 -13.92 1.57
CA THR A 265 -1.21 -14.37 2.09
C THR A 265 -1.05 -15.78 2.65
N ALA A 266 -1.34 -15.97 3.94
CA ALA A 266 -1.70 -17.28 4.43
C ALA A 266 -2.95 -17.70 3.64
N VAL A 267 -2.80 -18.67 2.74
CA VAL A 267 -3.95 -19.26 2.06
C VAL A 267 -4.72 -19.99 3.14
N ASP A 268 -5.78 -19.38 3.66
CA ASP A 268 -6.78 -20.09 4.43
C ASP A 268 -7.41 -21.11 3.48
N MET A 269 -7.05 -22.38 3.65
CA MET A 269 -7.47 -23.47 2.76
C MET A 269 -8.98 -23.77 2.82
N ASN A 270 -9.73 -23.05 3.66
CA ASN A 270 -11.17 -23.24 3.83
C ASN A 270 -12.04 -22.67 2.68
N ASN A 271 -11.47 -21.96 1.70
CA ASN A 271 -12.22 -21.40 0.57
C ASN A 271 -12.00 -22.08 -0.79
N PHE A 272 -11.35 -23.25 -0.85
CA PHE A 272 -11.39 -24.08 -2.05
C PHE A 272 -12.70 -24.88 -2.11
N LYS A 273 -13.75 -24.31 -2.72
CA LYS A 273 -14.84 -25.14 -3.26
C LYS A 273 -14.25 -25.96 -4.41
N ARG A 274 -14.12 -27.28 -4.18
CA ARG A 274 -13.92 -28.26 -5.25
C ARG A 274 -14.99 -28.04 -6.32
N VAL A 275 -14.58 -27.63 -7.51
CA VAL A 275 -15.45 -27.64 -8.68
C VAL A 275 -15.70 -29.12 -8.99
N ALA A 276 -16.90 -29.61 -8.70
CA ALA A 276 -17.34 -30.93 -9.15
C ALA A 276 -17.36 -30.91 -10.67
N GLY A 277 -16.43 -31.65 -11.30
CA GLY A 277 -16.44 -31.88 -12.74
C GLY A 277 -17.76 -32.52 -13.15
N LYS A 278 -18.40 -31.95 -14.18
CA LYS A 278 -19.62 -32.51 -14.78
C LYS A 278 -19.33 -33.91 -15.33
N ALA A 279 -20.30 -34.80 -15.13
CA ALA A 279 -20.31 -36.17 -15.65
C ALA A 279 -20.14 -36.15 -17.18
N GLY A 280 -19.23 -36.99 -17.68
CA GLY A 280 -19.00 -37.17 -19.11
C GLY A 280 -20.22 -37.77 -19.79
N GLU A 281 -20.66 -37.12 -20.85
CA GLU A 281 -21.49 -37.72 -21.89
C GLU A 281 -20.62 -38.77 -22.62
N ALA A 282 -20.94 -40.04 -22.42
CA ALA A 282 -20.40 -41.12 -23.23
C ALA A 282 -21.19 -41.18 -24.54
N HIS A 283 -20.52 -40.90 -25.65
CA HIS A 283 -20.99 -41.24 -26.98
C HIS A 283 -21.12 -42.76 -27.11
N GLY A 284 -22.32 -43.21 -27.50
CA GLY A 284 -22.55 -44.49 -28.17
C GLY A 284 -22.96 -44.22 -29.61
#